data_AF-A0AAD9EY56-F1
#
_entry.id   AF-A0AAD9EY56-F1
#
_cell.length_a   1.000
_cell.length_b   1.000
_cell.length_c   1.000
_cell.angle_alpha   90.00
_cell.angle_beta   90.00
_cell.angle_gamma   90.00
#
_symmetry.space_group_name_H-M   'P 1'
#
loop_
_entity.id
_entity.type
_entity.pdbx_description
1 polymer ?
#
loop_
_entity_poly.entity_id
_entity_poly.type
_entity_poly.pdbx_seq_one_letter_code
_entity_poly.pdbx_strand_id
1 'polypeptide(L)'
;MGTIPNDIRRLLDDCELFVAEILQDEDLSVSAQETRKILLNNFAVVHRGNPQEFPFPSSDFRDEDGSDDNRSSSLGRSAPSDDASDYQDDGNPESFFKIVQNLM
;
A
#
# COMPACT_ATOMS: atom_id res chain seq x y z
N MET A 1 10.21 15.42 -0.09
CA MET A 1 9.45 14.41 0.67
C MET A 1 8.39 13.90 -0.29
N GLY A 2 8.65 12.81 -1.00
CA GLY A 2 7.67 12.22 -1.90
C GLY A 2 6.65 11.47 -1.06
N THR A 3 5.38 11.88 -1.14
CA THR A 3 4.29 11.14 -0.50
C THR A 3 3.96 9.93 -1.36
N ILE A 4 3.58 8.82 -0.74
CA ILE A 4 3.09 7.65 -1.47
C ILE A 4 1.76 8.04 -2.17
N PRO A 5 1.64 7.86 -3.50
CA PRO A 5 0.38 8.10 -4.19
C PRO A 5 -0.76 7.28 -3.58
N ASN A 6 -1.94 7.89 -3.46
CA ASN A 6 -3.11 7.25 -2.83
C ASN A 6 -3.46 5.89 -3.45
N ASP A 7 -3.36 5.77 -4.78
CA ASP A 7 -3.66 4.53 -5.49
C ASP A 7 -2.68 3.40 -5.15
N ILE A 8 -1.41 3.74 -4.90
CA ILE A 8 -0.39 2.77 -4.47
C ILE A 8 -0.64 2.36 -3.02
N ARG A 9 -0.98 3.31 -2.13
CA ARG A 9 -1.32 2.98 -0.74
C ARG A 9 -2.50 2.01 -0.69
N ARG A 10 -3.58 2.34 -1.41
CA ARG A 10 -4.76 1.49 -1.49
C ARG A 10 -4.45 0.09 -2.03
N LEU A 11 -3.63 -0.01 -3.07
CA LEU A 11 -3.19 -1.30 -3.59
C LEU A 11 -2.42 -2.11 -2.53
N LEU A 12 -1.54 -1.46 -1.77
CA LEU A 12 -0.79 -2.12 -0.70
C LEU A 12 -1.72 -2.61 0.42
N ASP A 13 -2.72 -1.82 0.80
CA ASP A 13 -3.73 -2.22 1.78
C ASP A 13 -4.57 -3.42 1.27
N ASP A 14 -5.03 -3.39 0.02
CA ASP A 14 -5.78 -4.48 -0.61
C ASP A 14 -4.92 -5.76 -0.70
N CYS A 15 -3.62 -5.63 -1.01
CA CYS A 15 -2.69 -6.76 -1.02
C CYS A 15 -2.43 -7.32 0.38
N GLU A 16 -2.25 -6.47 1.39
CA GLU A 16 -2.06 -6.91 2.77
C GLU A 16 -3.31 -7.63 3.28
N LEU A 17 -4.51 -7.10 3.01
CA LEU A 17 -5.78 -7.74 3.33
C LEU A 17 -5.89 -9.13 2.68
N PHE A 18 -5.55 -9.24 1.39
CA PHE A 18 -5.57 -10.52 0.68
C PHE A 18 -4.63 -11.53 1.33
N VAL A 19 -3.41 -11.13 1.65
CA VAL A 19 -2.40 -12.01 2.26
C VAL A 19 -2.74 -12.33 3.72
N ALA A 20 -3.24 -11.38 4.49
CA ALA A 20 -3.50 -11.50 5.92
C ALA A 20 -4.80 -12.26 6.19
N GLU A 21 -5.89 -11.91 5.52
CA GLU A 21 -7.22 -12.45 5.79
C GLU A 21 -7.60 -13.52 4.78
N ILE A 22 -7.60 -13.21 3.48
CA ILE A 22 -8.14 -14.12 2.46
C ILE A 22 -7.31 -15.41 2.37
N LEU A 23 -5.98 -15.29 2.28
CA LEU A 23 -5.08 -16.44 2.22
C LEU A 23 -4.93 -17.19 3.56
N GLN A 24 -5.52 -16.70 4.65
CA GLN A 24 -5.44 -17.38 5.95
C GLN A 24 -6.23 -18.70 5.95
N ASP A 25 -7.41 -18.68 5.33
CA ASP A 25 -8.38 -19.76 5.42
C ASP A 25 -8.31 -20.70 4.20
N GLU A 26 -7.40 -20.42 3.26
CA GLU A 26 -7.16 -21.23 2.05
C GLU A 26 -6.20 -22.40 2.32
N ASP A 27 -6.37 -23.50 1.56
CA ASP A 27 -5.47 -24.65 1.60
C ASP A 27 -4.18 -24.37 0.82
N LEU A 28 -3.28 -23.64 1.46
CA LEU A 28 -1.98 -23.26 0.91
C LEU A 28 -0.97 -24.41 1.02
N SER A 29 -0.17 -24.58 -0.04
CA SER A 29 1.03 -25.41 0.02
C SER A 29 2.00 -24.88 1.09
N VAL A 30 2.87 -25.76 1.60
CA VAL A 30 3.86 -25.41 2.63
C VAL A 30 4.72 -24.20 2.24
N SER A 31 5.17 -24.14 0.98
CA SER A 31 5.96 -23.02 0.47
C SER A 31 5.15 -21.73 0.35
N ALA A 32 3.85 -21.81 0.02
CA ALA A 32 2.97 -20.65 -0.03
C ALA A 32 2.68 -20.10 1.38
N GLN A 33 2.53 -20.97 2.39
CA GLN A 33 2.39 -20.54 3.79
C GLN A 33 3.63 -19.81 4.30
N GLU A 34 4.82 -20.31 3.96
CA GLU A 34 6.08 -19.64 4.30
C GLU A 34 6.20 -18.28 3.61
N THR A 35 5.89 -18.23 2.31
CA THR A 35 5.86 -16.99 1.54
C THR A 35 4.88 -15.96 2.13
N ARG A 36 3.68 -16.40 2.54
CA ARG A 36 2.68 -15.56 3.23
C ARG A 36 3.26 -14.91 4.48
N LYS A 37 3.97 -15.66 5.33
CA LYS A 37 4.61 -15.12 6.54
C LYS A 37 5.67 -14.06 6.22
N ILE A 38 6.47 -14.29 5.17
CA ILE A 38 7.48 -13.31 4.71
C ILE A 38 6.80 -12.02 4.25
N LEU A 39 5.74 -12.12 3.43
CA LEU A 39 4.99 -10.97 2.95
C LEU A 39 4.38 -10.16 4.09
N LEU A 40 3.74 -10.80 5.07
CA LEU A 40 3.17 -10.12 6.25
C LEU A 40 4.24 -9.40 7.08
N ASN A 41 5.43 -10.00 7.24
CA ASN A 41 6.53 -9.33 7.92
C ASN A 41 7.01 -8.10 7.14
N ASN A 42 7.10 -8.20 5.82
CA ASN A 42 7.48 -7.08 4.97
C ASN A 42 6.50 -5.91 5.06
N PHE A 43 5.18 -6.19 5.03
CA PHE A 43 4.18 -5.16 5.29
C PHE A 43 4.43 -4.50 6.66
N ALA A 44 4.58 -5.28 7.73
CA ALA A 44 4.84 -4.72 9.06
C ALA A 44 6.14 -3.87 9.14
N VAL A 45 7.17 -4.18 8.34
CA VAL A 45 8.38 -3.35 8.23
C VAL A 45 8.10 -2.05 7.48
N VAL A 46 7.36 -2.10 6.37
CA VAL A 46 6.96 -0.93 5.58
C VAL A 46 6.12 0.03 6.41
N HIS A 47 5.11 -0.48 7.14
CA HIS A 47 4.28 0.29 8.07
C HIS A 47 5.11 1.00 9.13
N ARG A 48 6.01 0.27 9.82
CA ARG A 48 6.91 0.84 10.84
C ARG A 48 7.89 1.87 10.30
N GLY A 49 8.36 1.70 9.06
CA GLY A 49 9.26 2.62 8.39
C GLY A 49 8.58 3.90 7.89
N ASN A 50 7.26 3.87 7.71
CA ASN A 50 6.50 4.96 7.08
C ASN A 50 5.22 5.30 7.88
N PRO A 51 5.33 5.68 9.17
CA PRO A 51 4.16 5.87 10.04
C PRO A 51 3.26 7.05 9.64
N GLN A 52 3.77 8.00 8.83
CA GLN A 52 2.94 9.09 8.28
C GLN A 52 2.08 8.64 7.10
N GLU A 53 2.54 7.64 6.36
CA GLU A 53 1.86 7.12 5.18
C GLU A 53 0.91 5.97 5.54
N PHE A 54 1.28 5.22 6.58
CA PHE A 54 0.49 4.14 7.13
C PHE A 54 0.33 4.35 8.63
N PRO A 55 -0.72 5.08 9.05
CA PRO A 55 -1.06 5.16 10.45
C PRO A 55 -1.36 3.76 10.95
N PHE A 56 -0.81 3.38 12.10
CA PHE A 56 -1.27 2.17 12.77
C PHE A 56 -2.78 2.25 12.94
N PRO A 57 -3.54 1.18 12.62
CA PRO A 57 -4.98 1.19 12.84
C PRO A 57 -5.21 1.52 14.32
N SER A 58 -5.68 2.74 14.57
CA SER A 58 -6.32 3.10 15.82
C SER A 58 -7.46 2.11 15.95
N SER A 59 -7.39 1.25 16.95
CA SER A 59 -8.35 0.19 17.23
C SER A 59 -9.66 0.81 17.74
N ASP A 60 -10.30 1.64 16.92
CA ASP A 60 -11.61 2.23 17.14
C ASP A 60 -12.55 1.75 16.03
N PHE A 61 -13.02 0.52 16.19
CA PHE A 61 -14.35 0.16 15.72
C PHE A 61 -15.36 0.96 16.55
N ARG A 62 -16.26 1.71 15.88
CA ARG A 62 -17.37 2.55 16.42
C ARG A 62 -16.86 3.91 16.90
N ASP A 63 -17.23 5.03 16.29
CA ASP A 63 -18.61 5.54 16.27
C ASP A 63 -18.96 6.30 14.98
N GLU A 64 -20.14 5.97 14.46
CA GLU A 64 -20.95 6.82 13.58
C GLU A 64 -21.58 7.92 14.45
N ASP A 65 -21.14 9.18 14.34
CA ASP A 65 -22.03 10.35 14.52
C ASP A 65 -21.41 11.65 13.96
N GLY A 66 -22.18 12.32 13.10
CA GLY A 66 -22.29 13.77 13.02
C GLY A 66 -21.11 14.61 12.52
N SER A 67 -21.17 15.03 11.26
CA SER A 67 -21.63 16.40 10.92
C SER A 67 -21.09 16.84 9.55
N ASP A 68 -22.01 16.89 8.58
CA ASP A 68 -21.87 17.65 7.35
C ASP A 68 -21.87 19.15 7.69
N ASP A 69 -20.74 19.82 7.52
CA ASP A 69 -20.69 21.29 7.48
C ASP A 69 -19.77 21.76 6.34
N ASN A 70 -20.37 21.74 5.16
CA ASN A 70 -20.11 22.60 4.01
C ASN A 70 -19.38 23.93 4.32
N ARG A 71 -18.14 24.08 3.85
CA ARG A 71 -17.57 25.41 3.51
C ARG A 71 -16.78 25.37 2.21
N SER A 72 -17.41 25.87 1.15
CA SER A 72 -16.75 26.28 -0.08
C SER A 72 -15.64 27.29 0.18
N SER A 73 -14.49 27.12 -0.48
CA SER A 73 -13.63 28.25 -0.85
C SER A 73 -13.01 27.99 -2.21
N SER A 74 -13.54 28.67 -3.21
CA SER A 74 -12.98 28.81 -4.55
C SER A 74 -11.73 29.69 -4.54
N LEU A 75 -10.63 29.19 -5.10
CA LEU A 75 -9.47 29.93 -5.62
C LEU A 75 -8.60 28.85 -6.31
N GLY A 76 -8.43 28.73 -7.62
CA GLY A 76 -8.30 29.75 -8.65
C GLY A 76 -6.82 29.87 -9.05
N ARG A 77 -6.33 29.06 -10.00
CA ARG A 77 -5.38 29.42 -11.08
C ARG A 77 -4.85 28.20 -11.84
N SER A 78 -4.85 28.34 -13.16
CA SER A 78 -4.39 27.41 -14.19
C SER A 78 -2.86 27.33 -14.29
N ALA A 79 -2.36 26.18 -14.77
CA ALA A 79 -1.24 26.12 -15.70
C ALA A 79 -1.31 24.79 -16.50
N PRO A 80 -1.05 24.80 -17.81
CA PRO A 80 -0.86 23.58 -18.60
C PRO A 80 0.62 23.20 -18.63
N SER A 81 0.93 21.90 -18.63
CA SER A 81 2.19 21.43 -19.22
C SER A 81 2.06 19.99 -19.68
N ASP A 82 2.35 19.83 -20.96
CA ASP A 82 2.63 18.59 -21.67
C ASP A 82 3.90 17.91 -21.11
N ASP A 83 3.97 16.58 -21.24
CA ASP A 83 4.95 15.87 -22.09
C ASP A 83 5.45 14.53 -21.50
N ALA A 84 5.59 13.58 -22.44
CA ALA A 84 6.41 12.37 -22.45
C ALA A 84 6.01 11.18 -21.55
N SER A 85 5.14 10.34 -22.11
CA SER A 85 5.16 8.89 -21.91
C SER A 85 6.40 8.26 -22.56
N ASP A 86 7.21 7.54 -21.78
CA ASP A 86 7.97 6.41 -22.31
C ASP A 86 8.01 5.29 -21.26
N TYR A 87 7.06 4.36 -21.38
CA TYR A 87 7.07 3.09 -20.65
C TYR A 87 7.93 2.12 -21.45
N GLN A 88 9.21 2.06 -21.12
CA GLN A 88 10.00 0.85 -21.32
C GLN A 88 10.57 0.43 -19.96
N ASP A 89 9.72 -0.17 -19.13
CA ASP A 89 10.19 -1.05 -18.05
C ASP A 89 9.96 -2.48 -18.52
N ASP A 90 11.02 -3.04 -19.09
CA ASP A 90 11.13 -4.46 -19.41
C ASP A 90 11.13 -5.19 -18.06
N GLY A 91 9.93 -5.52 -17.59
CA GLY A 91 9.66 -6.09 -16.28
C GLY A 91 10.35 -7.44 -16.14
N ASN A 92 11.59 -7.41 -15.68
CA ASN A 92 12.31 -8.62 -15.31
C ASN A 92 11.84 -9.05 -13.90
N PRO A 93 11.07 -10.14 -13.76
CA PRO A 93 10.57 -10.62 -12.47
C PRO A 93 11.68 -10.96 -11.47
N GLU A 94 12.94 -11.06 -11.91
CA GLU A 94 14.09 -11.29 -11.03
C GLU A 94 14.40 -10.12 -10.09
N SER A 95 13.98 -8.88 -10.41
CA SER A 95 14.23 -7.73 -9.53
C SER A 95 13.49 -7.86 -8.20
N PHE A 96 12.27 -8.38 -8.23
CA PHE A 96 11.47 -8.61 -7.03
C PHE A 96 12.16 -9.62 -6.11
N PHE A 97 12.68 -10.72 -6.66
CA PHE A 97 13.44 -11.72 -5.89
C PHE A 97 14.73 -11.16 -5.27
N LYS A 98 15.37 -10.19 -5.92
CA LYS A 98 16.63 -9.60 -5.46
C LYS A 98 16.46 -8.69 -4.24
N ILE A 99 15.32 -8.02 -4.11
CA ILE A 99 15.01 -7.19 -2.92
C ILE A 99 14.85 -8.08 -1.68
N VAL A 100 14.18 -9.22 -1.83
CA VAL A 100 13.92 -10.16 -0.73
C VAL A 100 15.23 -10.84 -0.26
N GLN A 101 16.18 -11.09 -1.16
CA GLN A 101 17.45 -11.75 -0.82
C GLN A 101 18.42 -10.88 0.01
N ASN A 102 18.32 -9.55 -0.04
CA ASN A 102 19.16 -8.65 0.75
C ASN A 102 18.66 -8.40 2.18
N LEU A 103 17.54 -9.02 2.56
CA LEU A 103 16.94 -8.95 3.90
C LEU A 103 17.17 -10.22 4.73
N MET A 104 17.97 -11.18 4.22
CA MET A 104 18.36 -12.41 4.92
C MET A 104 19.81 -12.33 5.44
#